data_AF-A0ABD0YR28-F1
#
_entry.id   AF-A0ABD0YR28-F1
#
_cell.length_a   1.000
_cell.length_b   1.000
_cell.length_c   1.000
_cell.angle_alpha   90.00
_cell.angle_beta   90.00
_cell.angle_gamma   90.00
#
_symmetry.space_group_name_H-M   'P 1'
#
loop_
_entity.id
_entity.type
_entity.pdbx_description
1 polymer ?
#
loop_
_entity_poly.entity_id
_entity_poly.type
_entity_poly.pdbx_seq_one_letter_code
_entity_poly.pdbx_strand_id
1 'polypeptide(L)'
;MAADLCLCFQLEDTGGEVCKDQLFNLDRLQVVDSGFNYVTQLWQRASCDTCFVLDSKKCPTTKLIPEVSNIWNASQVLEDCIKEHRNDSTEGLYDPEVCYTCGKAYENINEKYNLIKAITGDINFCMDVVDLINSTRSSWSRELGCCQDRKRPELVFLIMSAFIALAPVIFYGLAYVWPWRKQEGLLLARRNYNNTYLIRYSICGAQMFLL
;
A
#
# COMPACT_ATOMS: atom_id res chain seq x y z
N MET A 1 4.83 -0.86 -36.15
CA MET A 1 4.79 0.15 -35.06
C MET A 1 4.85 1.59 -35.57
N ALA A 2 5.97 2.11 -36.11
CA ALA A 2 5.97 3.47 -36.69
C ALA A 2 4.98 3.62 -37.88
N ALA A 3 4.86 2.57 -38.71
CA ALA A 3 3.91 2.53 -39.82
C ALA A 3 2.43 2.54 -39.40
N ASP A 4 2.10 1.99 -38.22
CA ASP A 4 0.72 1.91 -37.73
C ASP A 4 0.24 3.27 -37.20
N LEU A 5 1.14 4.08 -36.64
CA LEU A 5 0.80 5.42 -36.13
C LEU A 5 0.70 6.47 -37.25
N CYS A 6 1.51 6.34 -38.32
CA CYS A 6 1.30 7.11 -39.55
C CYS A 6 -0.06 6.82 -40.20
N LEU A 7 -0.66 5.65 -39.94
CA LEU A 7 -1.97 5.27 -40.44
C LEU A 7 -3.11 6.10 -39.79
N CYS A 8 -2.85 6.64 -38.60
CA CYS A 8 -3.77 7.52 -37.87
C CYS A 8 -3.65 9.00 -38.26
N PHE A 9 -2.49 9.42 -38.79
CA PHE A 9 -2.29 10.75 -39.33
C PHE A 9 -2.45 10.73 -40.85
N GLN A 10 -3.60 11.16 -41.35
CA GLN A 10 -3.73 11.49 -42.77
C GLN A 10 -2.98 12.80 -43.03
N LEU A 11 -1.70 12.68 -43.38
CA LEU A 11 -0.93 13.77 -43.99
C LEU A 11 -1.40 13.88 -45.45
N GLU A 12 -2.53 14.57 -45.65
CA GLU A 12 -3.06 14.84 -46.99
C GLU A 12 -2.64 16.26 -47.39
N ASP A 13 -1.81 16.35 -48.43
CA ASP A 13 -1.30 17.61 -48.96
C ASP A 13 -2.27 18.19 -50.00
N THR A 14 -2.39 19.51 -50.02
CA THR A 14 -3.19 20.32 -50.95
C THR A 14 -2.73 20.26 -52.43
N GLY A 15 -1.84 19.34 -52.82
CA GLY A 15 -1.26 19.35 -54.16
C GLY A 15 -0.62 18.06 -54.67
N GLY A 16 -0.85 16.89 -54.04
CA GLY A 16 -0.40 15.60 -54.59
C GLY A 16 1.12 15.36 -54.62
N GLU A 17 1.94 16.25 -54.05
CA GLU A 17 3.36 16.00 -53.83
C GLU A 17 3.56 15.23 -52.52
N VAL A 18 4.27 14.10 -52.60
CA VAL A 18 4.60 13.29 -51.43
C VAL A 18 5.73 13.96 -50.68
N CYS A 19 5.40 14.95 -49.83
CA CYS A 19 6.35 15.67 -48.97
C CYS A 19 7.17 14.74 -48.05
N LYS A 20 6.78 13.47 -47.92
CA LYS A 20 7.47 12.48 -47.10
C LYS A 20 8.95 12.35 -47.48
N ASP A 21 9.27 12.17 -48.76
CA ASP A 21 10.67 11.95 -49.16
C ASP A 21 11.50 13.24 -49.16
N GLN A 22 10.82 14.40 -49.18
CA GLN A 22 11.45 15.72 -49.02
C GLN A 22 11.63 16.10 -47.55
N LEU A 23 10.89 15.51 -46.61
CA LEU A 23 10.97 15.87 -45.19
C LEU A 23 11.72 14.81 -44.36
N PHE A 24 11.61 13.55 -44.77
CA PHE A 24 12.28 12.41 -44.16
C PHE A 24 13.50 12.05 -45.02
N ASN A 25 14.66 11.88 -44.38
CA ASN A 25 15.94 11.48 -44.99
C ASN A 25 16.76 12.55 -45.76
N LEU A 26 16.37 13.83 -45.78
CA LEU A 26 17.22 14.88 -46.39
C LEU A 26 18.44 15.28 -45.54
N ASP A 27 18.35 15.17 -44.21
CA ASP A 27 19.41 15.56 -43.29
C ASP A 27 19.80 14.38 -42.38
N ARG A 28 21.09 14.29 -42.01
CA ARG A 28 21.62 13.25 -41.10
C ARG A 28 20.99 13.33 -39.70
N LEU A 29 20.54 14.51 -39.28
CA LEU A 29 19.90 14.71 -37.98
C LEU A 29 18.48 14.13 -37.91
N GLN A 30 17.78 14.05 -39.05
CA GLN A 30 16.41 13.50 -39.16
C GLN A 30 15.47 13.97 -38.03
N VAL A 31 15.40 15.28 -37.79
CA VAL A 31 14.68 15.87 -36.64
C VAL A 31 13.21 15.46 -36.59
N VAL A 32 12.54 15.43 -37.75
CA VAL A 32 11.11 15.06 -37.83
C VAL A 32 10.89 13.61 -37.43
N ASP A 33 11.71 12.69 -37.93
CA ASP A 33 11.63 11.27 -37.57
C ASP A 33 11.95 11.04 -36.09
N SER A 34 13.04 11.65 -35.60
CA SER A 34 13.44 11.56 -34.20
C SER A 34 12.39 12.13 -33.25
N GLY A 35 11.80 13.28 -33.60
CA GLY A 35 10.72 13.91 -32.84
C GLY A 35 9.45 13.08 -32.84
N PHE A 36 9.05 12.55 -33.99
CA PHE A 36 7.89 11.66 -34.11
C PHE A 36 8.07 10.39 -33.28
N ASN A 37 9.24 9.76 -33.35
CA ASN A 37 9.57 8.58 -32.56
C ASN A 37 9.56 8.88 -31.06
N TYR A 38 10.08 10.04 -30.65
CA TYR A 38 10.04 10.48 -29.25
C TYR A 38 8.60 10.61 -28.74
N VAL A 39 7.74 11.32 -29.48
CA VAL A 39 6.32 11.50 -29.11
C VAL A 39 5.59 10.16 -29.09
N THR A 40 5.83 9.30 -30.08
CA THR A 40 5.23 7.95 -30.14
C THR A 40 5.63 7.11 -28.93
N GLN A 41 6.91 7.12 -28.56
CA GLN A 41 7.37 6.39 -27.39
C GLN A 41 6.82 6.96 -26.08
N LEU A 42 6.60 8.28 -26.01
CA LEU A 42 5.97 8.91 -24.85
C LEU A 42 4.50 8.46 -24.73
N TRP A 43 3.76 8.48 -25.84
CA TRP A 43 2.37 8.01 -25.92
C TRP A 43 2.22 6.55 -25.48
N GLN A 44 3.11 5.68 -25.96
CA GLN A 44 3.13 4.26 -25.59
C GLN A 44 3.48 4.06 -24.11
N ARG A 45 4.47 4.78 -23.59
CA ARG A 45 4.87 4.69 -22.18
C ARG A 45 3.77 5.16 -21.23
N ALA A 46 3.00 6.17 -21.62
CA ALA A 46 1.84 6.65 -20.88
C ALA A 46 0.58 5.79 -21.09
N SER A 47 0.64 4.75 -21.93
CA SER A 47 -0.49 3.88 -22.27
C SER A 47 -1.73 4.66 -22.72
N CYS A 48 -1.54 5.77 -23.46
CA CYS A 48 -2.62 6.70 -23.83
C CYS A 48 -3.74 6.05 -24.66
N ASP A 49 -3.43 4.99 -25.41
CA ASP A 49 -4.45 4.21 -26.16
C ASP A 49 -5.54 3.64 -25.25
N THR A 50 -5.24 3.42 -23.97
CA THR A 50 -6.22 2.92 -22.98
C THR A 50 -7.14 4.00 -22.44
N CYS A 51 -6.88 5.27 -22.73
CA CYS A 51 -7.74 6.38 -22.31
C CYS A 51 -8.91 6.61 -23.28
N PHE A 52 -8.72 6.28 -24.56
CA PHE A 52 -9.61 6.65 -25.65
C PHE A 52 -10.26 5.44 -26.32
N VAL A 53 -11.46 5.63 -26.86
CA VAL A 53 -12.07 4.63 -27.73
C VAL A 53 -11.27 4.58 -29.03
N LEU A 54 -10.86 3.38 -29.45
CA LEU A 54 -10.16 3.18 -30.70
C LEU A 54 -11.16 3.01 -31.86
N ASP A 55 -10.88 3.67 -32.98
CA ASP A 55 -11.62 3.46 -34.23
C ASP A 55 -11.28 2.10 -34.86
N SER A 56 -12.00 1.72 -35.91
CA SER A 56 -11.77 0.56 -36.79
C SER A 56 -10.31 0.40 -37.24
N LYS A 57 -9.56 1.50 -37.40
CA LYS A 57 -8.13 1.50 -37.74
C LYS A 57 -7.19 1.38 -36.53
N LYS A 58 -7.72 1.11 -35.34
CA LYS A 58 -7.01 1.13 -34.04
C LYS A 58 -6.41 2.49 -33.68
N CYS A 59 -6.98 3.56 -34.22
CA CYS A 59 -6.55 4.92 -33.93
C CYS A 59 -7.34 5.50 -32.75
N PRO A 60 -6.68 6.17 -31.79
CA PRO A 60 -7.36 6.87 -30.71
C PRO A 60 -8.33 7.91 -31.26
N THR A 61 -9.58 7.87 -30.80
CA THR A 61 -10.57 8.91 -31.11
C THR A 61 -10.53 10.02 -30.06
N THR A 62 -11.31 11.08 -30.26
CA THR A 62 -11.47 12.17 -29.28
C THR A 62 -12.39 11.80 -28.10
N LYS A 63 -12.94 10.58 -28.08
CA LYS A 63 -13.87 10.13 -27.03
C LYS A 63 -13.14 9.25 -26.02
N LEU A 64 -13.29 9.59 -24.74
CA LEU A 64 -12.81 8.78 -23.62
C LEU A 64 -13.58 7.47 -23.53
N ILE A 65 -12.92 6.40 -23.07
CA ILE A 65 -13.61 5.17 -22.71
C ILE A 65 -14.55 5.42 -21.51
N PRO A 66 -15.70 4.72 -21.43
CA PRO A 66 -16.71 4.99 -20.41
C PRO A 66 -16.18 4.83 -18.98
N GLU A 67 -15.23 3.93 -18.75
CA GLU A 67 -14.61 3.69 -17.46
C GLU A 67 -13.78 4.90 -16.98
N VAL A 68 -12.99 5.49 -17.88
CA VAL A 68 -12.19 6.70 -17.61
C VAL A 68 -13.12 7.90 -17.39
N SER A 69 -14.14 8.05 -18.22
CA SER A 69 -15.16 9.09 -18.08
C SER A 69 -15.88 8.98 -16.72
N ASN A 70 -16.20 7.78 -16.27
CA ASN A 70 -16.83 7.54 -14.97
C ASN A 70 -15.96 7.96 -13.78
N ILE A 71 -14.64 7.77 -13.86
CA ILE A 71 -13.72 8.26 -12.83
C ILE A 71 -13.65 9.78 -12.85
N TRP A 72 -13.55 10.38 -14.03
CA TRP A 72 -13.52 11.84 -14.18
C TRP A 72 -14.78 12.50 -13.63
N ASN A 73 -15.95 11.94 -13.93
CA ASN A 73 -17.21 12.45 -13.38
C ASN A 73 -17.26 12.28 -11.86
N ALA A 74 -16.79 11.16 -11.34
CA ALA A 74 -16.72 10.94 -9.89
C ALA A 74 -15.73 11.91 -9.21
N SER A 75 -14.61 12.26 -9.85
CA SER A 75 -13.66 13.24 -9.33
C SER A 75 -14.25 14.65 -9.27
N GLN A 76 -15.02 15.05 -10.29
CA GLN A 76 -15.75 16.32 -10.25
C GLN A 76 -16.75 16.38 -9.09
N VAL A 77 -17.51 15.30 -8.85
CA VAL A 77 -18.44 15.22 -7.71
C VAL A 77 -17.70 15.37 -6.37
N LEU A 78 -16.53 14.75 -6.22
CA LEU A 78 -15.71 14.92 -5.02
C LEU A 78 -15.20 16.36 -4.88
N GLU A 79 -14.65 16.93 -5.95
CA GLU A 79 -14.15 18.32 -5.94
C GLU A 79 -15.24 19.31 -5.59
N ASP A 80 -16.44 19.15 -6.15
CA ASP A 80 -17.58 20.01 -5.86
C ASP A 80 -18.05 19.86 -4.41
N CYS A 81 -18.09 18.63 -3.88
CA CYS A 81 -18.38 18.39 -2.47
C CYS A 81 -17.36 19.07 -1.55
N ILE A 82 -16.07 18.95 -1.87
CA ILE A 82 -14.99 19.59 -1.11
C ILE A 82 -15.14 21.11 -1.18
N LYS A 83 -15.38 21.71 -2.35
CA LYS A 83 -15.57 23.16 -2.49
C LYS A 83 -16.75 23.68 -1.67
N GLU A 84 -17.83 22.92 -1.59
CA GLU A 84 -19.03 23.31 -0.85
C GLU A 84 -18.84 23.26 0.68
N HIS A 85 -18.12 22.25 1.19
CA HIS A 85 -18.00 22.00 2.63
C HIS A 85 -16.67 22.46 3.23
N ARG A 86 -15.68 22.81 2.41
CA ARG A 86 -14.37 23.26 2.89
C ARG A 86 -14.48 24.66 3.47
N ASN A 87 -14.14 24.77 4.74
CA ASN A 87 -14.04 26.05 5.42
C ASN A 87 -12.60 26.56 5.32
N ASP A 88 -12.34 27.56 4.47
CA ASP A 88 -11.01 28.21 4.33
C ASP A 88 -10.53 28.88 5.64
N SER A 89 -11.44 29.07 6.61
CA SER A 89 -11.16 29.61 7.95
C SER A 89 -10.56 28.58 8.91
N THR A 90 -10.53 27.30 8.53
CA THR A 90 -9.96 26.24 9.38
C THR A 90 -8.44 26.27 9.26
N GLU A 91 -7.76 26.94 10.19
CA GLU A 91 -6.27 27.01 10.27
C GLU A 91 -5.62 25.66 10.66
N GLY A 92 -6.16 24.53 10.19
CA GLY A 92 -5.70 23.20 10.55
C GLY A 92 -5.66 22.26 9.34
N LEU A 93 -4.69 21.35 9.34
CA LEU A 93 -4.50 20.28 8.35
C LEU A 93 -5.65 19.25 8.32
N TYR A 94 -6.70 19.42 9.14
CA TYR A 94 -7.79 18.46 9.30
C TYR A 94 -9.13 19.16 9.28
N ASP A 95 -9.93 18.84 8.26
CA ASP A 95 -11.30 19.33 8.10
C ASP A 95 -12.30 18.17 8.33
N PRO A 96 -12.81 17.99 9.56
CA PRO A 96 -13.68 16.85 9.89
C PRO A 96 -14.99 16.84 9.09
N GLU A 97 -15.50 18.02 8.72
CA GLU A 97 -16.76 18.15 7.99
C GLU A 97 -16.60 17.63 6.56
N VAL A 98 -15.55 18.06 5.85
CA VAL A 98 -15.23 17.55 4.51
C VAL A 98 -14.98 16.05 4.54
N CYS A 99 -14.20 15.56 5.52
CA CYS A 99 -13.87 14.14 5.61
C CYS A 99 -15.11 13.26 5.82
N TYR A 100 -16.06 13.71 6.64
CA TYR A 100 -17.29 12.98 6.91
C TYR A 100 -18.28 13.05 5.74
N THR A 101 -18.53 14.26 5.23
CA THR A 101 -19.56 14.49 4.21
C THR A 101 -19.12 13.99 2.83
N CYS A 102 -17.87 14.27 2.43
CA CYS A 102 -17.35 13.90 1.12
C CYS A 102 -16.68 12.51 1.09
N GLY A 103 -16.59 11.83 2.24
CA GLY A 103 -15.93 10.52 2.36
C GLY A 103 -16.50 9.48 1.40
N LYS A 104 -17.82 9.42 1.23
CA LYS A 104 -18.47 8.50 0.27
C LYS A 104 -18.12 8.79 -1.18
N ALA A 105 -17.99 10.08 -1.55
CA ALA A 105 -17.58 10.46 -2.90
C ALA A 105 -16.12 10.04 -3.17
N TYR A 106 -15.25 10.21 -2.17
CA TYR A 106 -13.87 9.74 -2.21
C TYR A 106 -13.78 8.20 -2.32
N GLU A 107 -14.56 7.46 -1.54
CA GLU A 107 -14.62 5.99 -1.62
C GLU A 107 -15.06 5.51 -3.01
N ASN A 108 -16.12 6.10 -3.56
CA ASN A 108 -16.64 5.77 -4.89
C ASN A 108 -15.59 5.92 -6.00
N ILE A 109 -14.74 6.95 -5.95
CA ILE A 109 -13.62 7.10 -6.91
C ILE A 109 -12.61 5.96 -6.76
N ASN A 110 -12.23 5.63 -5.52
CA ASN A 110 -11.27 4.56 -5.25
C ASN A 110 -11.81 3.18 -5.66
N GLU A 111 -13.10 2.92 -5.44
CA GLU A 111 -13.77 1.70 -5.89
C GLU A 111 -13.73 1.58 -7.41
N LYS A 112 -14.12 2.62 -8.15
CA LYS A 112 -14.05 2.65 -9.62
C LYS A 112 -12.63 2.40 -10.12
N TYR A 113 -11.63 3.07 -9.53
CA TYR A 113 -10.24 2.86 -9.88
C TYR A 113 -9.79 1.41 -9.65
N ASN A 114 -10.12 0.82 -8.50
CA ASN A 114 -9.77 -0.55 -8.16
C ASN A 114 -10.47 -1.57 -9.07
N LEU A 115 -11.71 -1.31 -9.50
CA LEU A 115 -12.44 -2.16 -10.44
C LEU A 115 -11.74 -2.21 -11.81
N ILE A 116 -11.38 -1.05 -12.37
CA ILE A 116 -10.66 -1.01 -13.65
C ILE A 116 -9.29 -1.66 -13.51
N LYS A 117 -8.59 -1.38 -12.41
CA LYS A 117 -7.28 -1.98 -12.11
C LYS A 117 -7.36 -3.51 -12.06
N ALA A 118 -8.43 -4.07 -11.50
CA ALA A 118 -8.65 -5.51 -11.46
C ALA A 118 -8.92 -6.13 -12.85
N ILE A 119 -9.55 -5.39 -13.76
CA ILE A 119 -9.89 -5.85 -15.12
C ILE A 119 -8.68 -5.75 -16.05
N THR A 120 -7.96 -4.63 -16.01
CA THR A 120 -6.90 -4.31 -16.98
C THR A 120 -5.50 -4.69 -16.50
N GLY A 121 -5.33 -4.92 -15.19
CA GLY A 121 -4.04 -5.18 -14.55
C GLY A 121 -3.22 -3.90 -14.30
N ASP A 122 -2.13 -4.04 -13.55
CA ASP A 122 -1.34 -2.92 -13.02
C ASP A 122 -0.52 -2.15 -14.08
N ILE A 123 -0.35 -2.71 -15.28
CA ILE A 123 0.71 -2.28 -16.23
C ILE A 123 0.14 -1.49 -17.41
N ASN A 124 -1.12 -1.71 -17.80
CA ASN A 124 -1.75 -1.08 -18.97
C ASN A 124 -2.88 -0.14 -18.55
N PHE A 125 -2.53 0.93 -17.84
CA PHE A 125 -3.51 1.87 -17.29
C PHE A 125 -3.24 3.28 -17.78
N CYS A 126 -4.29 4.03 -18.12
CA CYS A 126 -4.22 5.40 -18.59
C CYS A 126 -3.48 6.28 -17.56
N MET A 127 -2.31 6.82 -17.92
CA MET A 127 -1.46 7.56 -16.98
C MET A 127 -2.17 8.77 -16.37
N ASP A 128 -2.99 9.50 -17.15
CA ASP A 128 -3.74 10.65 -16.65
C ASP A 128 -4.68 10.28 -15.50
N VAL A 129 -5.29 9.08 -15.53
CA VAL A 129 -6.13 8.59 -14.44
C VAL A 129 -5.29 8.19 -13.23
N VAL A 130 -4.08 7.63 -13.44
CA VAL A 130 -3.14 7.37 -12.34
C VAL A 130 -2.77 8.68 -11.63
N ASP A 131 -2.45 9.71 -12.39
CA ASP A 131 -2.07 11.02 -11.87
C ASP A 131 -3.23 11.71 -11.16
N LEU A 132 -4.45 11.66 -11.72
CA LEU A 132 -5.67 12.13 -11.06
C LEU A 132 -5.86 11.46 -9.70
N ILE A 133 -5.77 10.13 -9.64
CA ILE A 133 -5.98 9.37 -8.40
C ILE A 133 -4.88 9.65 -7.38
N ASN A 134 -3.62 9.75 -7.82
CA ASN A 134 -2.49 10.07 -6.95
C ASN A 134 -2.62 11.48 -6.37
N SER A 135 -3.01 12.45 -7.20
CA SER A 135 -3.28 13.82 -6.78
C SER A 135 -4.41 13.86 -5.75
N THR A 136 -5.56 13.25 -6.07
CA THR A 136 -6.74 13.18 -5.19
C THR A 136 -6.41 12.53 -3.84
N ARG A 137 -5.67 11.41 -3.84
CA ARG A 137 -5.22 10.74 -2.60
C ARG A 137 -4.25 11.61 -1.79
N SER A 138 -3.35 12.32 -2.46
CA SER A 138 -2.44 13.25 -1.80
C SER A 138 -3.21 14.39 -1.14
N SER A 139 -4.12 15.05 -1.87
CA SER A 139 -4.95 16.12 -1.32
C SER A 139 -5.83 15.62 -0.16
N TRP A 140 -6.53 14.50 -0.34
CA TRP A 140 -7.37 13.89 0.70
C TRP A 140 -6.60 13.56 1.99
N SER A 141 -5.40 12.98 1.86
CA SER A 141 -4.63 12.52 3.02
C SER A 141 -3.76 13.59 3.66
N ARG A 142 -3.11 14.44 2.86
CA ARG A 142 -2.11 15.41 3.32
C ARG A 142 -2.69 16.80 3.51
N GLU A 143 -3.50 17.27 2.58
CA GLU A 143 -4.03 18.64 2.61
C GLU A 143 -5.28 18.72 3.50
N LEU A 144 -6.20 17.75 3.36
CA LEU A 144 -7.44 17.68 4.14
C LEU A 144 -7.31 16.83 5.42
N GLY A 145 -6.24 16.04 5.53
CA GLY A 145 -5.94 15.25 6.74
C GLY A 145 -6.93 14.13 7.04
N CYS A 146 -7.75 13.71 6.07
CA CYS A 146 -8.85 12.78 6.28
C CYS A 146 -8.42 11.34 6.59
N CYS A 147 -7.16 10.98 6.33
CA CYS A 147 -6.61 9.68 6.70
C CYS A 147 -6.07 9.69 8.15
N GLN A 148 -6.97 9.67 9.14
CA GLN A 148 -6.58 9.65 10.56
C GLN A 148 -6.26 8.27 11.12
N ASP A 149 -6.82 7.19 10.57
CA ASP A 149 -6.59 5.82 11.10
C ASP A 149 -5.11 5.43 11.10
N ARG A 150 -4.36 5.92 10.11
CA ARG A 150 -2.92 5.72 9.97
C ARG A 150 -2.07 6.52 10.96
N LYS A 151 -2.67 7.48 11.68
CA LYS A 151 -2.02 8.32 12.70
C LYS A 151 -2.31 7.82 14.12
N ARG A 152 -3.21 6.84 14.29
CA ARG A 152 -3.46 6.22 15.60
C ARG A 152 -2.19 5.47 15.99
N PRO A 153 -1.65 5.67 17.21
CA PRO A 153 -0.49 4.92 17.62
C PRO A 153 -0.92 3.46 17.75
N GLU A 154 -0.16 2.56 17.09
CA GLU A 154 -0.35 1.11 17.06
C GLU A 154 -0.01 0.47 18.43
N LEU A 155 -0.43 1.12 19.52
CA LEU A 155 -0.11 0.75 20.90
C LEU A 155 -0.56 -0.67 21.20
N VAL A 156 -1.74 -1.06 20.73
CA VAL A 156 -2.26 -2.41 20.93
C VAL A 156 -1.35 -3.44 20.25
N PHE A 157 -0.94 -3.20 19.01
CA PHE A 157 -0.02 -4.08 18.29
C PHE A 157 1.36 -4.15 18.97
N LEU A 158 1.89 -3.02 19.42
CA LEU A 158 3.16 -2.95 20.14
C LEU A 158 3.11 -3.70 21.48
N ILE A 159 2.03 -3.56 22.25
CA ILE A 159 1.84 -4.27 23.51
C ILE A 159 1.75 -5.78 23.26
N MET A 160 0.96 -6.21 22.27
CA MET A 160 0.79 -7.63 21.96
C MET A 160 2.08 -8.28 21.46
N SER A 161 2.82 -7.60 20.59
CA SER A 161 4.12 -8.09 20.11
C SER A 161 5.15 -8.18 21.24
N ALA A 162 5.19 -7.20 22.15
CA ALA A 162 6.05 -7.25 23.33
C ALA A 162 5.70 -8.43 24.26
N PHE A 163 4.41 -8.71 24.49
CA PHE A 163 3.97 -9.86 25.28
C PHE A 163 4.42 -11.19 24.65
N ILE A 164 4.25 -11.34 23.34
CA ILE A 164 4.68 -12.55 22.61
C ILE A 164 6.20 -12.71 22.68
N ALA A 165 6.96 -11.62 22.55
CA ALA A 165 8.42 -11.63 22.64
C ALA A 165 8.93 -11.98 24.07
N LEU A 166 8.21 -11.56 25.11
CA LEU A 166 8.55 -11.86 26.51
C LEU A 166 8.09 -13.25 26.97
N ALA A 167 7.08 -13.84 26.33
CA ALA A 167 6.56 -15.16 26.66
C ALA A 167 7.64 -16.26 26.75
N PRO A 168 8.60 -16.41 25.80
CA PRO A 168 9.66 -17.42 25.93
C PRO A 168 10.60 -17.12 27.10
N VAL A 169 10.95 -15.85 27.34
CA VAL A 169 11.82 -15.46 28.47
C VAL A 169 11.18 -15.84 29.80
N ILE A 170 9.88 -15.55 29.95
CA ILE A 170 9.10 -15.91 31.13
C ILE A 170 9.01 -17.44 31.26
N PHE A 171 8.71 -18.15 30.17
CA PHE A 171 8.61 -19.61 30.17
C PHE A 171 9.90 -20.28 30.62
N TYR A 172 11.05 -19.90 30.05
CA TYR A 172 12.34 -20.46 30.44
C TYR A 172 12.75 -20.04 31.86
N GLY A 173 12.42 -18.82 32.28
CA GLY A 173 12.62 -18.36 33.66
C GLY A 173 11.84 -19.22 34.67
N LEU A 174 10.55 -19.47 34.41
CA LEU A 174 9.72 -20.33 35.26
C LEU A 174 10.20 -21.79 35.25
N ALA A 175 10.57 -22.31 34.08
CA ALA A 175 11.11 -23.65 33.93
C ALA A 175 12.44 -23.85 34.68
N TYR A 176 13.24 -22.80 34.85
CA TYR A 176 14.47 -22.85 35.64
C TYR A 176 14.21 -22.78 37.16
N VAL A 177 13.32 -21.89 37.59
CA VAL A 177 13.06 -21.64 39.04
C VAL A 177 12.24 -22.76 39.69
N TRP A 178 11.28 -23.37 38.99
CA TRP A 178 10.42 -24.40 39.58
C TRP A 178 11.14 -25.69 40.00
N PRO A 179 12.03 -26.29 39.18
CA PRO A 179 12.83 -27.45 39.59
C PRO A 179 13.78 -27.13 40.74
N TRP A 180 14.39 -25.94 40.73
CA TRP A 180 15.31 -25.49 41.77
C TRP A 180 14.65 -25.45 43.15
N ARG A 181 13.48 -24.81 43.25
CA ARG A 181 12.70 -24.76 44.50
C ARG A 181 12.25 -26.15 44.96
N LYS A 182 11.92 -27.05 44.02
CA LYS A 182 11.54 -28.43 44.35
C LYS A 182 12.73 -29.24 44.87
N GLN A 183 13.92 -29.05 44.30
CA GLN A 183 15.15 -29.70 44.76
C GLN A 183 15.56 -29.21 46.15
N GLU A 184 15.51 -27.91 46.44
CA GLU A 184 15.79 -27.37 47.77
C GLU A 184 14.86 -27.95 48.85
N GLY A 185 13.55 -28.03 48.56
CA GLY A 185 12.58 -28.66 49.46
C GLY A 185 12.89 -30.14 49.74
N LEU A 186 13.30 -30.90 48.72
CA LEU A 186 13.67 -32.31 48.87
C LEU A 186 15.00 -32.49 49.62
N LEU A 187 15.98 -31.62 49.41
CA LEU A 187 17.26 -31.66 50.13
C LEU A 187 17.09 -31.33 51.61
N LEU A 188 16.23 -30.34 51.94
CA LEU A 188 15.88 -30.02 53.32
C LEU A 188 15.11 -31.17 54.00
N ALA A 189 14.14 -31.78 53.29
CA ALA A 189 13.42 -32.95 53.80
C ALA A 189 14.34 -34.16 54.04
N ARG A 190 15.26 -34.45 53.10
CA ARG A 190 16.27 -35.51 53.25
C ARG A 190 17.23 -35.23 54.41
N ARG A 191 17.68 -33.99 54.59
CA ARG A 191 18.54 -33.60 55.73
C ARG A 191 17.81 -33.80 57.06
N ASN A 192 16.54 -33.42 57.15
CA ASN A 192 15.73 -33.61 58.35
C ASN A 192 15.52 -35.10 58.67
N TYR A 193 15.20 -35.91 57.66
CA TYR A 193 15.05 -37.37 57.78
C TYR A 193 16.35 -38.04 58.25
N ASN A 194 17.49 -37.72 57.62
CA ASN A 194 18.78 -38.27 58.02
C ASN A 194 19.16 -37.88 59.46
N ASN A 195 18.87 -36.65 59.88
CA ASN A 195 19.06 -36.24 61.27
C ASN A 195 18.16 -37.02 62.23
N THR A 196 16.90 -37.27 61.88
CA THR A 196 16.00 -38.08 62.74
C THR A 196 16.42 -39.55 62.80
N TYR A 197 16.95 -40.10 61.71
CA TYR A 197 17.50 -41.46 61.67
C TYR A 197 18.78 -41.60 62.49
N LEU A 198 19.71 -40.65 62.41
CA LEU A 198 20.93 -40.64 63.22
C LEU A 198 20.63 -40.50 64.72
N ILE A 199 19.64 -39.68 65.08
CA ILE A 199 19.16 -39.56 66.47
C ILE A 199 18.54 -40.89 66.93
N ARG A 200 17.70 -41.54 66.11
CA ARG A 200 17.12 -42.86 66.42
C ARG A 200 18.19 -43.96 66.54
N TYR A 201 19.20 -44.00 65.68
CA TYR A 201 20.29 -44.96 65.76
C TYR A 201 21.17 -44.74 67.01
N SER A 202 21.43 -43.49 67.39
CA SER A 202 22.17 -43.17 68.63
C SER A 202 21.38 -43.58 69.89
N ILE A 203 20.06 -43.43 69.88
CA ILE A 203 19.19 -43.88 70.99
C ILE A 203 19.15 -45.41 71.08
N CYS A 204 19.09 -46.12 69.94
CA CYS A 204 19.07 -47.59 69.93
C CYS A 204 20.44 -48.20 70.28
N GLY A 205 21.56 -47.57 69.88
CA GLY A 205 22.91 -48.00 70.25
C GLY A 205 23.24 -47.81 71.73
N ALA A 206 22.65 -46.82 72.40
CA ALA A 206 22.79 -46.63 73.85
C ALA A 206 22.05 -47.69 74.69
N GLN A 207 21.07 -48.38 74.10
CA GLN A 207 20.24 -49.38 74.80
C GLN A 207 20.81 -50.81 74.72
N MET A 208 21.82 -51.04 73.88
CA MET A 208 22.49 -52.34 73.72
C MET A 208 23.74 -52.51 74.60
N PHE A 209 24.16 -51.47 75.33
CA PHE A 209 25.29 -51.49 76.29
C PHE A 209 24.83 -51.59 77.76
N LEU A 210 23.54 -51.81 78.03
CA LEU A 210 22.95 -51.94 79.38
C LEU A 210 22.25 -53.30 79.61
N LEU A 211 22.85 -54.38 79.11
CA LEU A 211 22.62 -55.76 79.53
C LEU A 211 23.98 -56.43 79.71
#